data_AF-A0A5C5YVU0-F1
#
_entry.id   AF-A0A5C5YVU0-F1
#
_cell.length_a   1.000
_cell.length_b   1.000
_cell.length_c   1.000
_cell.angle_alpha   90.00
_cell.angle_beta   90.00
_cell.angle_gamma   90.00
#
_symmetry.space_group_name_H-M   'P 1'
#
loop_
_entity.id
_entity.type
_entity.pdbx_description
1 polymer ?
#
loop_
_entity_poly.entity_id
_entity_poly.type
_entity_poly.pdbx_seq_one_letter_code
_entity_poly.pdbx_strand_id
1 'polypeptide(L)'
;MQFPRRFRLASLFAIVTVSALSIAAHNYFSASGRYKRNGDVETFCLLLATRIEAGDTLAEVSSILGPGTQTDGSYTETMTSVMFGARFDSVSRWPDGIEDNDLFVLYRADPKPTYELQFRDGILVNHDPSWYEGPNVMVTALR
;
A
#
# COMPACT_ATOMS: atom_id res chain seq x y z
N MET A 1 22.71 -41.98 -26.37
CA MET A 1 23.56 -40.79 -26.15
C MET A 1 23.25 -40.21 -24.77
N GLN A 2 24.15 -40.37 -23.79
CA GLN A 2 24.02 -39.75 -22.47
C GLN A 2 24.63 -38.35 -22.51
N PHE A 3 23.81 -37.31 -22.36
CA PHE A 3 24.31 -35.94 -22.22
C PHE A 3 25.14 -35.81 -20.93
N PRO A 4 26.31 -35.15 -20.95
CA PRO A 4 27.17 -35.06 -19.78
C PRO A 4 26.46 -34.34 -18.63
N ARG A 5 26.50 -34.90 -17.43
CA ARG A 5 25.86 -34.38 -16.19
C ARG A 5 26.15 -32.89 -15.92
N ARG A 6 27.29 -32.38 -16.40
CA ARG A 6 27.73 -30.99 -16.29
C ARG A 6 26.87 -30.00 -17.09
N PHE A 7 26.31 -30.42 -18.22
CA PHE A 7 25.42 -29.58 -19.03
C PHE A 7 24.06 -29.36 -18.35
N ARG A 8 23.56 -30.33 -17.58
CA ARG A 8 22.26 -30.22 -16.90
C ARG A 8 22.26 -29.17 -15.79
N LEU A 9 23.37 -29.07 -15.04
CA LEU A 9 23.53 -28.07 -13.97
C LEU A 9 23.65 -26.65 -14.53
N ALA A 10 24.43 -26.47 -15.61
CA ALA A 10 24.56 -25.17 -16.27
C ALA A 10 23.21 -24.68 -16.84
N SER A 11 22.42 -25.56 -17.45
CA SER A 11 21.09 -25.22 -17.96
C SER A 11 20.10 -24.85 -16.85
N LEU A 12 20.08 -25.58 -15.73
CA LEU A 12 19.24 -25.24 -14.58
C LEU A 12 19.62 -23.89 -13.98
N PHE A 13 20.93 -23.63 -13.83
CA PHE A 13 21.41 -22.35 -13.32
C PHE A 13 21.05 -21.18 -14.24
N ALA A 14 21.18 -21.36 -15.56
CA ALA A 14 20.77 -20.37 -16.55
C ALA A 14 19.26 -20.09 -16.49
N ILE A 15 18.42 -21.12 -16.38
CA ILE A 15 16.96 -20.97 -16.25
C ILE A 15 16.60 -20.18 -14.99
N VAL A 16 17.14 -20.56 -13.82
CA VAL A 16 16.87 -19.87 -12.55
C VAL A 16 17.31 -18.41 -12.61
N THR A 17 18.48 -18.14 -13.19
CA THR A 17 19.03 -16.78 -13.31
C THR A 17 18.15 -15.91 -14.22
N VAL A 18 17.74 -16.44 -15.38
CA VAL A 18 16.84 -15.71 -16.30
C VAL A 18 15.49 -15.44 -15.65
N SER A 19 14.88 -16.43 -14.99
CA SER A 19 13.60 -16.25 -14.30
C SER A 19 13.69 -15.20 -13.17
N ALA A 20 14.75 -15.23 -12.36
CA ALA A 20 14.98 -14.24 -11.31
C ALA A 20 15.12 -12.82 -11.89
N LEU A 21 15.87 -12.66 -12.98
CA LEU A 21 16.00 -11.38 -13.68
C LEU A 21 14.66 -10.89 -14.24
N SER A 22 13.86 -11.77 -14.85
CA SER A 22 12.55 -11.40 -15.40
C SER A 22 11.59 -10.93 -14.31
N ILE A 23 11.56 -11.60 -13.15
CA ILE A 23 10.73 -11.19 -12.01
C ILE A 23 11.19 -9.84 -11.47
N ALA A 24 12.50 -9.66 -11.30
CA ALA A 24 13.06 -8.39 -10.84
C ALA A 24 12.76 -7.23 -11.81
N ALA A 25 12.90 -7.46 -13.12
CA ALA A 25 12.57 -6.49 -14.15
C ALA A 25 11.08 -6.14 -14.15
N HIS A 26 10.20 -7.14 -14.06
CA HIS A 26 8.75 -6.90 -13.99
C HIS A 26 8.38 -6.05 -12.77
N ASN A 27 8.91 -6.39 -11.59
CA ASN A 27 8.69 -5.59 -10.38
C ASN A 27 9.25 -4.17 -10.54
N TYR A 28 10.40 -4.00 -11.19
CA TYR A 28 10.99 -2.69 -11.44
C TYR A 28 10.13 -1.82 -12.37
N PHE A 29 9.56 -2.40 -13.43
CA PHE A 29 8.72 -1.65 -14.38
C PHE A 29 7.24 -1.56 -13.96
N SER A 30 6.83 -2.31 -12.94
CA SER A 30 5.47 -2.22 -12.38
C SER A 30 5.20 -0.86 -11.73
N ALA A 31 3.92 -0.49 -11.65
CA ALA A 31 3.47 0.70 -10.92
C ALA A 31 3.92 0.67 -9.43
N SER A 32 3.86 -0.49 -8.77
CA SER A 32 4.38 -0.66 -7.41
C SER A 32 5.87 -0.32 -7.32
N GLY A 33 6.68 -0.82 -8.27
CA GLY A 33 8.11 -0.51 -8.32
C GLY A 33 8.39 0.95 -8.62
N ARG A 34 7.62 1.59 -9.51
CA ARG A 34 7.73 3.04 -9.79
C ARG A 34 7.45 3.86 -8.54
N TYR A 35 6.33 3.60 -7.86
CA TYR A 35 5.98 4.32 -6.62
C TYR A 35 7.06 4.13 -5.55
N LYS A 36 7.50 2.89 -5.29
CA LYS A 36 8.53 2.64 -4.27
C LYS A 36 9.87 3.33 -4.55
N ARG A 37 10.20 3.60 -5.82
CA ARG A 37 11.43 4.33 -6.18
C ARG A 37 11.26 5.84 -6.13
N ASN A 38 10.15 6.34 -6.65
CA ASN A 38 9.99 7.76 -6.93
C ASN A 38 9.15 8.47 -5.86
N GLY A 39 8.34 7.72 -5.12
CA GLY A 39 7.38 8.25 -4.15
C GLY A 39 6.34 9.18 -4.78
N ASP A 40 6.01 9.04 -6.07
CA ASP A 40 5.14 10.01 -6.74
C ASP A 40 3.65 9.77 -6.45
N VAL A 41 2.91 10.87 -6.20
CA VAL A 41 1.49 10.86 -5.88
C VAL A 41 0.61 10.26 -6.98
N GLU A 42 0.99 10.43 -8.24
CA GLU A 42 0.22 9.91 -9.38
C GLU A 42 0.18 8.39 -9.34
N THR A 43 1.35 7.75 -9.22
CA THR A 43 1.45 6.29 -9.14
C THR A 43 0.85 5.77 -7.84
N PHE A 44 0.99 6.51 -6.74
CA PHE A 44 0.36 6.16 -5.47
C PHE A 44 -1.17 6.10 -5.57
N CYS A 45 -1.81 7.16 -6.06
CA CYS A 45 -3.27 7.20 -6.24
C CYS A 45 -3.73 6.13 -7.23
N LEU A 46 -2.97 5.89 -8.32
CA LEU A 46 -3.28 4.81 -9.26
C LEU A 46 -3.30 3.44 -8.57
N LEU A 47 -2.34 3.14 -7.70
CA LEU A 47 -2.29 1.88 -6.97
C LEU A 47 -3.47 1.75 -5.99
N LEU A 48 -3.79 2.82 -5.25
CA LEU A 48 -4.94 2.84 -4.36
C LEU A 48 -6.29 2.68 -5.09
N ALA A 49 -6.40 3.22 -6.31
CA ALA A 49 -7.62 3.13 -7.11
C ALA A 49 -7.80 1.78 -7.82
N THR A 50 -6.72 1.02 -8.06
CA THR A 50 -6.78 -0.13 -8.99
C THR A 50 -6.23 -1.45 -8.45
N ARG A 51 -5.49 -1.43 -7.34
CA ARG A 51 -4.75 -2.61 -6.84
C ARG A 51 -4.96 -2.88 -5.36
N ILE A 52 -5.62 -1.98 -4.64
CA ILE A 52 -5.84 -2.08 -3.21
C ILE A 52 -7.33 -1.93 -2.96
N GLU A 53 -7.90 -2.87 -2.21
CA GLU A 53 -9.31 -2.92 -1.86
C GLU A 53 -9.48 -2.99 -0.34
N ALA A 54 -10.62 -2.50 0.16
CA ALA A 54 -10.99 -2.75 1.55
C ALA A 54 -11.08 -4.26 1.78
N GLY A 55 -10.50 -4.75 2.88
CA GLY A 55 -10.33 -6.18 3.13
C GLY A 55 -8.91 -6.71 2.87
N ASP A 56 -8.06 -5.97 2.15
CA ASP A 56 -6.66 -6.37 1.96
C ASP A 56 -5.89 -6.40 3.28
N THR A 57 -5.02 -7.39 3.45
CA THR A 57 -4.15 -7.46 4.62
C THR A 57 -3.06 -6.39 4.58
N LEU A 58 -2.55 -6.01 5.76
CA LEU A 58 -1.38 -5.13 5.86
C LEU A 58 -0.18 -5.66 5.06
N ALA A 59 -0.01 -6.98 5.00
CA ALA A 59 1.07 -7.61 4.24
C ALA A 59 0.88 -7.41 2.72
N GLU A 60 -0.33 -7.56 2.22
CA GLU A 60 -0.66 -7.33 0.80
C GLU A 60 -0.48 -5.87 0.42
N VAL A 61 -1.03 -4.95 1.22
CA VAL A 61 -0.85 -3.50 0.99
C VAL A 61 0.63 -3.12 1.05
N SER A 62 1.37 -3.66 2.02
CA SER A 62 2.81 -3.42 2.15
C SER A 62 3.62 -4.00 0.99
N SER A 63 3.15 -5.11 0.40
CA SER A 63 3.77 -5.68 -0.79
C SER A 63 3.61 -4.76 -2.02
N ILE A 64 2.58 -3.91 -2.05
CA ILE A 64 2.28 -2.99 -3.16
C ILE A 64 2.92 -1.62 -2.91
N LEU A 65 2.72 -1.03 -1.74
CA LEU A 65 3.15 0.34 -1.43
C LEU A 65 4.49 0.41 -0.68
N GLY A 66 4.98 -0.71 -0.15
CA GLY A 66 6.09 -0.73 0.79
C GLY A 66 5.62 -0.69 2.24
N PRO A 67 6.54 -0.69 3.22
CA PRO A 67 6.19 -0.88 4.63
C PRO A 67 5.38 0.26 5.26
N GLY A 68 5.44 1.47 4.68
CA GLY A 68 4.90 2.68 5.30
C GLY A 68 5.55 3.00 6.65
N THR A 69 4.95 3.94 7.37
CA THR A 69 5.32 4.28 8.75
C THR A 69 4.12 4.02 9.64
N GLN A 70 4.23 3.04 10.55
CA GLN A 70 3.19 2.79 11.54
C GLN A 70 3.15 3.91 12.56
N THR A 71 1.94 4.33 12.90
CA THR A 71 1.70 5.27 13.99
C THR A 71 1.83 4.57 15.35
N ASP A 72 2.12 5.33 16.39
CA ASP A 72 2.13 4.81 17.76
C ASP A 72 0.72 4.89 18.38
N GLY A 73 0.52 4.22 19.51
CA GLY A 73 -0.78 4.23 20.20
C GLY A 73 -1.26 5.63 20.60
N SER A 74 -0.35 6.60 20.75
CA SER A 74 -0.71 7.99 21.07
C SER A 74 -1.41 8.71 19.91
N TYR A 75 -1.09 8.32 18.67
CA TYR A 75 -1.77 8.80 17.48
C TYR A 75 -3.21 8.32 17.42
N THR A 76 -3.43 7.02 17.66
CA THR A 76 -4.78 6.44 17.72
C THR A 76 -5.57 7.12 18.84
N GLU A 77 -5.05 7.26 20.06
CA GLU A 77 -5.71 8.00 21.15
C GLU A 77 -6.07 9.45 20.78
N THR A 78 -5.17 10.16 20.09
CA THR A 78 -5.43 11.52 19.61
C THR A 78 -6.54 11.54 18.56
N MET A 79 -6.50 10.62 17.59
CA MET A 79 -7.54 10.51 16.58
C MET A 79 -8.88 10.12 17.16
N THR A 80 -8.93 9.13 18.05
CA THR A 80 -10.18 8.73 18.70
C THR A 80 -10.72 9.88 19.55
N SER A 81 -9.89 10.58 20.34
CA SER A 81 -10.35 11.73 21.16
C SER A 81 -10.88 12.92 20.34
N VAL A 82 -10.29 13.20 19.19
CA VAL A 82 -10.78 14.25 18.26
C VAL A 82 -12.05 13.80 17.52
N MET A 83 -12.19 12.50 17.25
CA MET A 83 -13.24 11.94 16.38
C MET A 83 -14.39 11.25 17.13
N PHE A 84 -14.34 11.16 18.47
CA PHE A 84 -15.29 10.44 19.33
C PHE A 84 -16.76 10.96 19.27
N GLY A 85 -17.07 11.95 18.44
CA GLY A 85 -18.43 12.37 18.12
C GLY A 85 -19.06 11.72 16.87
N ALA A 86 -18.27 11.07 15.99
CA ALA A 86 -18.68 10.76 14.61
C ALA A 86 -18.92 9.26 14.36
N ARG A 87 -19.49 8.52 15.32
CA ARG A 87 -19.70 7.05 15.23
C ARG A 87 -20.52 6.55 14.03
N PHE A 88 -21.14 7.44 13.27
CA PHE A 88 -21.64 7.13 11.93
C PHE A 88 -21.86 8.46 11.20
N ASP A 89 -20.88 8.88 10.40
CA ASP A 89 -21.10 9.94 9.43
C ASP A 89 -20.78 9.36 8.05
N SER A 90 -21.81 9.16 7.23
CA SER A 90 -21.68 8.70 5.84
C SER A 90 -20.91 9.69 4.96
N VAL A 91 -20.60 10.88 5.48
CA VAL A 91 -19.78 11.92 4.85
C VAL A 91 -18.33 11.92 5.39
N SER A 92 -18.04 11.15 6.43
CA SER A 92 -16.69 11.03 7.01
C SER A 92 -15.82 10.12 6.14
N ARG A 93 -14.52 10.45 6.09
CA ARG A 93 -13.45 9.57 5.54
C ARG A 93 -13.39 8.20 6.24
N TRP A 94 -14.07 8.06 7.38
CA TRP A 94 -14.06 6.85 8.22
C TRP A 94 -15.49 6.36 8.45
N PRO A 95 -16.16 5.79 7.43
CA PRO A 95 -17.54 5.31 7.55
C PRO A 95 -17.74 4.25 8.65
N ASP A 96 -16.72 3.42 8.89
CA ASP A 96 -16.69 2.39 9.94
C ASP A 96 -16.12 2.90 11.28
N GLY A 97 -15.87 4.22 11.38
CA GLY A 97 -15.29 4.86 12.55
C GLY A 97 -13.84 4.46 12.85
N ILE A 98 -13.35 4.92 14.00
CA ILE A 98 -12.02 4.61 14.54
C ILE A 98 -12.19 3.90 15.89
N GLU A 99 -11.48 2.79 16.06
CA GLU A 99 -11.41 1.99 17.28
C GLU A 99 -10.01 2.09 17.93
N ASP A 100 -9.92 1.85 19.23
CA ASP A 100 -8.68 2.04 20.01
C ASP A 100 -7.54 1.10 19.58
N ASN A 101 -7.88 -0.04 18.96
CA ASN A 101 -6.91 -1.02 18.46
C ASN A 101 -6.59 -0.84 16.97
N ASP A 102 -7.13 0.19 16.33
CA ASP A 102 -6.84 0.43 14.92
C ASP A 102 -5.40 0.90 14.74
N LEU A 103 -4.76 0.35 13.71
CA LEU A 103 -3.42 0.70 13.29
C LEU A 103 -3.48 1.63 12.09
N PHE A 104 -2.93 2.84 12.22
CA PHE A 104 -2.77 3.73 11.07
C PHE A 104 -1.37 3.59 10.48
N VAL A 105 -1.31 3.40 9.17
CA VAL A 105 -0.07 3.34 8.39
C VAL A 105 0.01 4.52 7.45
N LEU A 106 1.11 5.25 7.58
CA LEU A 106 1.38 6.48 6.87
C LEU A 106 2.27 6.22 5.65
N TYR A 107 1.82 6.66 4.48
CA TYR A 107 2.52 6.57 3.21
C TYR A 107 2.84 7.95 2.67
N ARG A 108 4.11 8.21 2.31
CA ARG A 108 4.52 9.48 1.71
C ARG A 108 4.34 9.41 0.20
N ALA A 109 3.78 10.46 -0.40
CA ALA A 109 3.69 10.55 -1.85
C ALA A 109 3.81 12.00 -2.32
N ASP A 110 4.98 12.37 -2.83
CA ASP A 110 5.32 13.73 -3.25
C ASP A 110 4.40 14.19 -4.41
N PRO A 111 3.97 15.46 -4.41
CA PRO A 111 4.37 16.55 -3.50
C PRO A 111 3.54 16.65 -2.21
N LYS A 112 2.70 15.65 -1.90
CA LYS A 112 1.83 15.68 -0.71
C LYS A 112 2.52 15.04 0.50
N PRO A 113 2.26 15.56 1.71
CA PRO A 113 3.06 15.20 2.88
C PRO A 113 2.88 13.73 3.28
N THR A 114 1.64 13.27 3.47
CA THR A 114 1.36 11.92 3.97
C THR A 114 -0.08 11.51 3.66
N TYR A 115 -0.27 10.26 3.23
CA TYR A 115 -1.53 9.55 3.14
C TYR A 115 -1.65 8.54 4.26
N GLU A 116 -2.86 8.33 4.73
CA GLU A 116 -3.13 7.46 5.87
C GLU A 116 -4.11 6.39 5.46
N LEU A 117 -3.75 5.15 5.81
CA LEU A 117 -4.59 3.97 5.69
C LEU A 117 -4.82 3.38 7.09
N GLN A 118 -6.04 2.99 7.38
CA GLN A 118 -6.45 2.42 8.67
C GLN A 118 -6.59 0.91 8.55
N PHE A 119 -6.02 0.19 9.50
CA PHE A 119 -6.11 -1.25 9.58
C PHE A 119 -6.76 -1.66 10.90
N ARG A 120 -7.76 -2.53 10.83
CA ARG A 120 -8.40 -3.17 11.98
C ARG A 120 -8.08 -4.65 11.96
N ASP A 121 -7.48 -5.16 13.04
CA ASP A 121 -7.02 -6.55 13.12
C ASP A 121 -6.11 -6.98 11.94
N GLY A 122 -5.34 -6.04 11.40
CA GLY A 122 -4.43 -6.26 10.26
C GLY A 122 -5.09 -6.21 8.88
N ILE A 123 -6.36 -5.83 8.80
CA ILE A 123 -7.16 -5.72 7.56
C ILE A 123 -7.44 -4.25 7.26
N LEU A 124 -7.28 -3.84 6.00
CA LEU A 124 -7.57 -2.50 5.53
C LEU A 124 -9.07 -2.20 5.63
N VAL A 125 -9.43 -1.14 6.36
CA VAL A 125 -10.80 -0.64 6.51
C VAL A 125 -10.91 0.80 6.01
N ASN A 126 -12.13 1.29 5.80
CA ASN A 126 -12.39 2.67 5.39
C ASN A 126 -11.61 3.11 4.13
N HIS A 127 -11.48 2.20 3.16
CA HIS A 127 -10.84 2.46 1.87
C HIS A 127 -11.87 2.37 0.74
N ASP A 128 -12.02 3.45 -0.01
CA ASP A 128 -12.83 3.50 -1.24
C ASP A 128 -11.91 3.89 -2.41
N PRO A 129 -11.69 2.98 -3.39
CA PRO A 129 -10.85 3.25 -4.56
C PRO A 129 -11.27 4.51 -5.34
N SER A 130 -12.56 4.84 -5.35
CA SER A 130 -13.09 5.99 -6.10
C SER A 130 -12.61 7.33 -5.55
N TRP A 131 -12.18 7.41 -4.29
CA TRP A 131 -11.61 8.62 -3.70
C TRP A 131 -10.27 9.01 -4.33
N TYR A 132 -9.62 8.07 -5.04
CA TYR A 132 -8.31 8.25 -5.64
C TYR A 132 -8.37 8.34 -7.17
N GLU A 133 -9.58 8.32 -7.75
CA GLU A 133 -9.79 8.48 -9.19
C GLU A 133 -9.73 9.97 -9.59
N GLY A 134 -8.87 10.30 -10.57
CA GLY A 134 -8.82 11.60 -11.22
C GLY A 134 -7.67 12.53 -10.80
N PRO A 135 -7.44 13.62 -11.56
CA PRO A 135 -6.26 14.50 -11.42
C PRO A 135 -6.26 15.40 -10.19
N ASN A 136 -7.37 15.46 -9.44
CA ASN A 136 -7.57 16.34 -8.29
C ASN A 136 -8.09 15.53 -7.09
N VAL A 137 -7.30 14.55 -6.62
CA VAL A 137 -7.59 13.88 -5.34
C VAL A 137 -7.54 14.94 -4.24
N MET A 138 -8.71 15.45 -3.86
CA MET A 138 -8.91 16.36 -2.73
C MET A 138 -8.63 15.57 -1.46
N VAL A 139 -7.43 15.75 -0.90
CA VAL A 139 -7.18 15.38 0.49
C VAL A 139 -7.09 16.68 1.23
N THR A 140 -8.16 17.03 1.92
CA THR A 140 -8.16 18.02 3.00
C THR A 140 -7.12 17.56 4.00
N ALA A 141 -5.89 18.06 3.84
CA ALA A 141 -4.87 17.92 4.86
C ALA A 141 -5.41 18.63 6.11
N LEU A 142 -5.48 17.91 7.23
CA LEU A 142 -5.70 18.50 8.53
C LEU A 142 -4.69 19.67 8.68
N ARG A 143 -5.23 20.89 8.75
CA ARG A 143 -4.54 22.06 9.28
C ARG A 143 -4.87 22.16 10.75
#